data_AF-A0A975KJ35-F1
#
_entry.id   AF-A0A975KJ35-F1
#
_cell.length_a   1.000
_cell.length_b   1.000
_cell.length_c   1.000
_cell.angle_alpha   90.00
_cell.angle_beta   90.00
_cell.angle_gamma   90.00
#
_symmetry.space_group_name_H-M   'P 1'
#
loop_
_entity.id
_entity.type
_entity.pdbx_description
1 polymer ?
#
loop_
_entity_poly.entity_id
_entity_poly.type
_entity_poly.pdbx_seq_one_letter_code
_entity_poly.pdbx_strand_id
1 'polypeptide(L)'
;MRLGTYLIALMLVMCLFSCGHQQSNIYSPSLLVLEDSLETMPEKSLRQILDMDTTTLRKSDKVFYYYLLVKAKMLVPDIPALPDKSDLALSHFAEQKDSSRLCQLYFFLGRIYAGRYAFLRANAFYNQAEKFAGQNIRMLFAIKVGEAYIYRFKMMHGMEKECLERALDIACELKDSTLRAEAMHELAELRISEKNYIKARNRLHRALELVPPQKKLAKAEYNKDLARVYLAMNMLDSALYYTDIALQDGHSYNFKMTCTILKGNIFLKMHRLKEAESIFMKDIEKLSLKERQGVYHKLSLLKKEKKDFQSACEYAEKSIRCRDSLEMNNKAGYISNLNAFQEHERQQRRIAQMNIELSEHELSYYRLAILLSFILLSGTSLVFRIKQSKKKVEMSLKEKELAMVRLQNSQWETEIKYLQEKHDREAIEIESLNQSVEYYKRLNALTVPILMKSQNSQGAMHMKKEEWDIIIQNTNACFNDFTLRLEKAYPQLTLEEIRFACLLKMEFSLSLLSEIYHIAKGSISRKKMRLKEKMQIENMTLDDFIKQF
;
A
#
# COMPACT_ATOMS: atom_id res chain seq x y z
N MET A 1 -5.88 36.84 2.92
CA MET A 1 -6.59 36.78 1.62
C MET A 1 -6.41 35.48 0.85
N ARG A 2 -5.30 34.73 0.96
CA ARG A 2 -5.06 33.50 0.17
C ARG A 2 -5.83 32.26 0.64
N LEU A 3 -6.31 32.19 1.88
CA LEU A 3 -7.03 31.01 2.38
C LEU A 3 -8.51 30.97 1.91
N GLY A 4 -9.15 32.13 1.78
CA GLY A 4 -10.53 32.24 1.31
C GLY A 4 -10.70 31.84 -0.16
N THR A 5 -9.68 32.10 -1.00
CA THR A 5 -9.71 31.73 -2.42
C THR A 5 -9.66 30.22 -2.64
N TYR A 6 -8.94 29.47 -1.79
CA TYR A 6 -8.92 28.00 -1.87
C TYR A 6 -10.24 27.38 -1.39
N LEU A 7 -10.89 27.98 -0.39
CA LEU A 7 -12.16 27.49 0.14
C LEU A 7 -13.32 27.73 -0.84
N ILE A 8 -13.30 28.87 -1.54
CA ILE A 8 -14.26 29.18 -2.62
C ILE A 8 -14.00 28.30 -3.85
N ALA A 9 -12.74 28.04 -4.20
CA ALA A 9 -12.41 27.09 -5.27
C ALA A 9 -12.82 25.66 -4.93
N LEU A 10 -12.64 25.22 -3.69
CA LEU A 10 -13.07 23.89 -3.23
C LEU A 10 -14.60 23.76 -3.22
N MET A 11 -15.33 24.81 -2.79
CA MET A 11 -16.79 24.83 -2.88
C MET A 11 -17.29 24.87 -4.33
N LEU A 12 -16.63 25.59 -5.24
CA LEU A 12 -16.96 25.57 -6.67
C LEU A 12 -16.71 24.21 -7.31
N VAL A 13 -15.63 23.52 -6.94
CA VAL A 13 -15.37 22.14 -7.39
C VAL A 13 -16.41 21.17 -6.84
N MET A 14 -16.77 21.28 -5.55
CA MET A 14 -17.82 20.45 -4.94
C MET A 14 -19.22 20.74 -5.54
N CYS A 15 -19.52 22.00 -5.89
CA CYS A 15 -20.76 22.37 -6.60
C CYS A 15 -20.77 21.91 -8.06
N LEU A 16 -19.62 21.83 -8.74
CA LEU A 16 -19.51 21.26 -10.08
C LEU A 16 -19.70 19.72 -10.07
N PHE A 17 -19.30 19.04 -8.99
CA PHE A 17 -19.64 17.62 -8.79
C PHE A 17 -21.08 17.40 -8.32
N SER A 18 -21.68 18.37 -7.62
CA SER A 18 -23.07 18.29 -7.15
C SER A 18 -24.12 18.68 -8.20
N CYS A 19 -23.74 19.44 -9.24
CA CYS A 19 -24.61 19.82 -10.36
C CYS A 19 -24.47 18.92 -11.60
N GLY A 20 -23.94 17.70 -11.43
CA GLY A 20 -23.88 16.66 -12.47
C GLY A 20 -25.02 15.62 -12.40
N HIS A 21 -25.93 15.72 -11.43
CA HIS A 21 -27.05 14.77 -11.26
C HIS A 21 -28.37 15.34 -11.79
N GLN A 22 -28.34 16.01 -12.94
CA GLN A 22 -29.52 15.99 -13.81
C GLN A 22 -29.52 14.61 -14.46
N GLN A 23 -30.52 13.81 -14.09
CA GLN A 23 -30.83 12.51 -14.66
C GLN A 23 -31.24 12.72 -16.13
N SER A 24 -30.25 13.02 -16.98
CA SER A 24 -30.38 12.93 -18.42
C SER A 24 -30.78 11.48 -18.71
N ASN A 25 -31.96 11.28 -19.29
CA ASN A 25 -32.43 9.94 -19.62
C ASN A 25 -31.32 9.22 -20.42
N ILE A 26 -30.76 8.18 -19.79
CA ILE A 26 -29.59 7.41 -20.27
C ILE A 26 -29.90 6.76 -21.63
N TYR A 27 -31.20 6.56 -21.88
CA TYR A 27 -31.77 5.99 -23.09
C TYR A 27 -32.60 7.02 -23.84
N SER A 28 -32.70 6.85 -25.16
CA SER A 28 -33.56 7.70 -25.98
C SER A 28 -35.03 7.59 -25.55
N PRO A 29 -35.78 8.71 -25.52
CA PRO A 29 -37.20 8.69 -25.15
C PRO A 29 -38.05 7.77 -26.02
N SER A 30 -37.69 7.61 -27.30
CA SER A 30 -38.39 6.71 -28.22
C SER A 30 -38.30 5.25 -27.79
N LEU A 31 -37.14 4.80 -27.30
CA LEU A 31 -36.97 3.43 -26.81
C LEU A 31 -37.70 3.20 -25.47
N LEU A 32 -37.71 4.20 -24.58
CA LEU A 32 -38.46 4.11 -23.32
C LEU A 32 -39.97 4.01 -23.57
N VAL A 33 -40.50 4.78 -24.52
CA VAL A 33 -41.91 4.66 -24.94
C VAL A 33 -42.21 3.27 -25.52
N LEU A 34 -41.26 2.67 -26.24
CA LEU A 34 -41.40 1.30 -26.72
C LEU A 34 -41.39 0.27 -25.58
N GLU A 35 -40.61 0.49 -24.51
CA GLU A 35 -40.61 -0.37 -23.32
C GLU A 35 -42.00 -0.49 -22.69
N ASP A 36 -42.69 0.65 -22.54
CA ASP A 36 -44.04 0.74 -21.98
C ASP A 36 -45.09 0.23 -22.97
N SER A 37 -44.94 0.57 -24.25
CA SER A 37 -45.87 0.16 -25.30
C SER A 37 -45.86 -1.35 -25.54
N LEU A 38 -44.74 -2.03 -25.28
CA LEU A 38 -44.67 -3.49 -25.35
C LEU A 38 -45.67 -4.18 -24.41
N GLU A 39 -45.98 -3.62 -23.25
CA GLU A 39 -46.91 -4.22 -22.29
C GLU A 39 -48.37 -4.07 -22.72
N THR A 40 -48.67 -3.05 -23.53
CA THR A 40 -50.03 -2.71 -23.97
C THR A 40 -50.34 -3.20 -25.39
N MET A 41 -49.36 -3.11 -26.30
CA MET A 41 -49.48 -3.46 -27.72
C MET A 41 -48.24 -4.22 -28.22
N PRO A 42 -47.97 -5.45 -27.71
CA PRO A 42 -46.73 -6.18 -27.94
C PRO A 42 -46.41 -6.42 -29.42
N GLU A 43 -47.38 -6.82 -30.24
CA GLU A 43 -47.15 -7.08 -31.67
C GLU A 43 -46.81 -5.81 -32.47
N LYS A 44 -47.46 -4.69 -32.17
CA LYS A 44 -47.22 -3.42 -32.86
C LYS A 44 -45.87 -2.84 -32.47
N SER A 45 -45.57 -2.81 -31.18
CA SER A 45 -44.29 -2.32 -30.66
C SER A 45 -43.12 -3.18 -31.12
N LEU A 46 -43.32 -4.51 -31.22
CA LEU A 46 -42.31 -5.39 -31.82
C LEU A 46 -41.98 -5.00 -33.26
N ARG A 47 -42.97 -4.77 -34.12
CA ARG A 47 -42.71 -4.35 -35.52
C ARG A 47 -41.89 -3.06 -35.56
N GLN A 48 -42.26 -2.09 -34.72
CA GLN A 48 -41.50 -0.84 -34.60
C GLN A 48 -40.06 -1.06 -34.14
N ILE A 49 -39.82 -1.98 -33.20
CA ILE A 49 -38.48 -2.36 -32.76
C ILE A 49 -37.71 -3.00 -33.93
N LEU A 50 -38.30 -3.96 -34.65
CA LEU A 50 -37.63 -4.65 -35.77
C LEU A 50 -37.31 -3.72 -36.95
N ASP A 51 -38.12 -2.69 -37.18
CA ASP A 51 -37.95 -1.70 -38.26
C ASP A 51 -36.95 -0.58 -37.89
N MET A 52 -36.43 -0.53 -36.67
CA MET A 52 -35.48 0.50 -36.24
C MET A 52 -34.10 0.34 -36.91
N ASP A 53 -33.55 1.45 -37.41
CA ASP A 53 -32.15 1.50 -37.82
C ASP A 53 -31.22 1.48 -36.60
N THR A 54 -30.51 0.37 -36.44
CA THR A 54 -29.60 0.14 -35.31
C THR A 54 -28.17 0.66 -35.53
N THR A 55 -27.86 1.20 -36.72
CA THR A 55 -26.52 1.71 -37.06
C THR A 55 -26.26 3.08 -36.44
N THR A 56 -27.31 3.89 -36.27
CA THR A 56 -27.26 5.25 -35.74
C THR A 56 -27.42 5.31 -34.21
N LEU A 57 -27.72 4.19 -33.56
CA LEU A 57 -27.93 4.13 -32.11
C LEU A 57 -26.62 4.30 -31.33
N ARG A 58 -26.68 5.10 -30.26
CA ARG A 58 -25.61 5.17 -29.25
C ARG A 58 -25.41 3.80 -28.61
N LYS A 59 -24.23 3.57 -28.03
CA LYS A 59 -23.88 2.29 -27.39
C LYS A 59 -24.91 1.87 -26.31
N SER A 60 -25.35 2.80 -25.44
CA SER A 60 -26.38 2.54 -24.42
C SER A 60 -27.75 2.21 -25.04
N ASP A 61 -28.17 2.98 -26.05
CA ASP A 61 -29.43 2.77 -26.77
C ASP A 61 -29.44 1.42 -27.50
N LYS A 62 -28.31 0.99 -28.06
CA LYS A 62 -28.15 -0.31 -28.73
C LYS A 62 -28.25 -1.47 -27.75
N VAL A 63 -27.70 -1.31 -26.54
CA VAL A 63 -27.85 -2.32 -25.48
C VAL A 63 -29.30 -2.42 -25.02
N PHE A 64 -29.94 -1.27 -24.82
CA PHE A 64 -31.34 -1.20 -24.42
C PHE A 64 -32.28 -1.79 -25.48
N TYR A 65 -31.97 -1.58 -26.77
CA TYR A 65 -32.62 -2.25 -27.89
C TYR A 65 -32.57 -3.79 -27.78
N TYR A 66 -31.41 -4.38 -27.44
CA TYR A 66 -31.32 -5.83 -27.26
C TYR A 66 -32.17 -6.32 -26.09
N TYR A 67 -32.25 -5.55 -25.01
CA TYR A 67 -33.15 -5.84 -23.90
C TYR A 67 -34.62 -5.80 -24.34
N LEU A 68 -35.03 -4.80 -25.12
CA LEU A 68 -36.38 -4.73 -25.68
C LEU A 68 -36.69 -5.91 -26.60
N LEU A 69 -35.73 -6.39 -27.39
CA LEU A 69 -35.90 -7.60 -28.20
C LEU A 69 -36.15 -8.85 -27.34
N VAL A 70 -35.44 -8.98 -26.22
CA VAL A 70 -35.68 -10.08 -25.27
C VAL A 70 -37.06 -9.96 -24.61
N LYS A 71 -37.44 -8.76 -24.17
CA LYS A 71 -38.78 -8.47 -23.61
C LYS A 71 -39.88 -8.77 -24.64
N ALA A 72 -39.70 -8.35 -25.90
CA ALA A 72 -40.67 -8.58 -26.96
C ALA A 72 -40.81 -10.07 -27.31
N LYS A 73 -39.70 -10.82 -27.35
CA LYS A 73 -39.72 -12.28 -27.53
C LYS A 73 -40.46 -13.03 -26.43
N MET A 74 -40.43 -12.49 -25.22
CA MET A 74 -41.21 -13.04 -24.11
C MET A 74 -42.71 -12.84 -24.26
N LEU A 75 -43.12 -11.70 -24.82
CA LEU A 75 -44.53 -11.34 -25.01
C LEU A 75 -45.12 -11.92 -26.31
N VAL A 76 -44.28 -12.12 -27.33
CA VAL A 76 -44.64 -12.70 -28.62
C VAL A 76 -43.67 -13.86 -28.92
N PRO A 77 -44.06 -15.12 -28.64
CA PRO A 77 -43.15 -16.27 -28.77
C PRO A 77 -42.79 -16.66 -30.21
N ASP A 78 -43.65 -16.34 -31.19
CA ASP A 78 -43.55 -16.76 -32.60
C ASP A 78 -42.52 -15.96 -33.43
N ILE A 79 -41.65 -15.18 -32.78
CA ILE A 79 -40.65 -14.35 -33.45
C ILE A 79 -39.48 -15.22 -33.96
N PRO A 80 -38.91 -14.92 -35.15
CA PRO A 80 -37.68 -15.53 -35.62
C PRO A 80 -36.51 -15.43 -34.61
N ALA A 81 -35.47 -16.24 -34.86
CA ALA A 81 -34.27 -16.25 -34.04
C ALA A 81 -33.60 -14.86 -34.02
N LEU A 82 -33.77 -14.15 -32.90
CA LEU A 82 -33.13 -12.85 -32.64
C LEU A 82 -31.65 -13.04 -32.27
N PRO A 83 -30.78 -12.05 -32.58
CA PRO A 83 -29.38 -12.08 -32.19
C PRO A 83 -29.25 -12.12 -30.66
N ASP A 84 -28.57 -13.15 -30.14
CA ASP A 84 -28.35 -13.29 -28.70
C ASP A 84 -27.19 -12.38 -28.27
N LYS A 85 -27.54 -11.18 -27.85
CA LYS A 85 -26.62 -10.19 -27.24
C LYS A 85 -27.02 -9.92 -25.78
N SER A 86 -27.64 -10.90 -25.13
CA SER A 86 -28.11 -10.80 -23.76
C SER A 86 -26.97 -10.54 -22.76
N ASP A 87 -25.79 -11.11 -22.97
CA ASP A 87 -24.60 -10.87 -22.13
C ASP A 87 -24.18 -9.39 -22.09
N LEU A 88 -24.28 -8.69 -23.24
CA LEU A 88 -23.96 -7.27 -23.34
C LEU A 88 -24.96 -6.41 -22.56
N ALA A 89 -26.24 -6.81 -22.56
CA ALA A 89 -27.27 -6.15 -21.78
C ALA A 89 -27.14 -6.42 -20.28
N LEU A 90 -26.81 -7.66 -19.90
CA LEU A 90 -26.52 -8.02 -18.50
C LEU A 90 -25.34 -7.23 -17.94
N SER A 91 -24.22 -7.16 -18.67
CA SER A 91 -23.04 -6.42 -18.21
C SER A 91 -23.33 -4.93 -18.07
N HIS A 92 -24.05 -4.34 -19.03
CA HIS A 92 -24.40 -2.93 -19.00
C HIS A 92 -25.32 -2.56 -17.83
N PHE A 93 -26.37 -3.35 -17.58
CA PHE A 93 -27.28 -3.09 -16.46
C PHE A 93 -26.60 -3.32 -15.10
N ALA A 94 -25.65 -4.25 -15.01
CA ALA A 94 -24.82 -4.44 -13.82
C ALA A 94 -23.91 -3.22 -13.56
N GLU A 95 -23.24 -2.69 -14.59
CA GLU A 95 -22.44 -1.46 -14.49
C GLU A 95 -23.28 -0.24 -14.06
N GLN A 96 -24.50 -0.14 -14.60
CA GLN A 96 -25.48 0.91 -14.28
C GLN A 96 -26.13 0.74 -12.90
N LYS A 97 -25.95 -0.42 -12.23
CA LYS A 97 -26.65 -0.80 -11.00
C LYS A 97 -28.19 -0.78 -11.12
N ASP A 98 -28.73 -0.98 -12.32
CA ASP A 98 -30.17 -1.05 -12.58
C ASP A 98 -30.70 -2.45 -12.20
N SER A 99 -30.97 -2.63 -10.91
CA SER A 99 -31.42 -3.92 -10.35
C SER A 99 -32.77 -4.38 -10.94
N SER A 100 -33.64 -3.43 -11.30
CA SER A 100 -34.98 -3.74 -11.83
C SER A 100 -34.88 -4.38 -13.22
N ARG A 101 -34.18 -3.74 -14.16
CA ARG A 101 -34.00 -4.28 -15.52
C ARG A 101 -33.11 -5.52 -15.52
N LEU A 102 -32.13 -5.59 -14.64
CA LEU A 102 -31.30 -6.78 -14.47
C LEU A 102 -32.13 -7.98 -14.01
N CYS A 103 -33.02 -7.79 -13.02
CA CYS A 103 -33.96 -8.81 -12.57
C CYS A 103 -34.89 -9.26 -13.71
N GLN A 104 -35.49 -8.31 -14.44
CA GLN A 104 -36.39 -8.60 -15.55
C GLN A 104 -35.69 -9.38 -16.66
N LEU A 105 -34.49 -8.95 -17.06
CA LEU A 105 -33.71 -9.61 -18.10
C LEU A 105 -33.33 -11.05 -17.70
N TYR A 106 -32.87 -11.27 -16.46
CA TYR A 106 -32.62 -12.62 -15.97
C TYR A 106 -33.88 -13.48 -15.95
N PHE A 107 -35.02 -12.95 -15.51
CA PHE A 107 -36.29 -13.66 -15.53
C PHE A 107 -36.71 -14.06 -16.96
N PHE A 108 -36.62 -13.13 -17.92
CA PHE A 108 -36.94 -13.39 -19.32
C PHE A 108 -36.04 -14.46 -19.93
N LEU A 109 -34.73 -14.41 -19.67
CA LEU A 109 -33.80 -15.45 -20.10
C LEU A 109 -34.15 -16.79 -19.47
N GLY A 110 -34.47 -16.82 -18.17
CA GLY A 110 -34.95 -18.01 -17.47
C GLY A 110 -36.13 -18.67 -18.18
N ARG A 111 -37.15 -17.89 -18.53
CA ARG A 111 -38.33 -18.36 -19.28
C ARG A 111 -37.99 -18.85 -20.68
N ILE A 112 -37.17 -18.12 -21.45
CA ILE A 112 -36.75 -18.51 -22.81
C ILE A 112 -36.00 -19.85 -22.78
N TYR A 113 -35.05 -20.00 -21.85
CA TYR A 113 -34.29 -21.25 -21.71
C TYR A 113 -35.15 -22.41 -21.19
N ALA A 114 -36.14 -22.15 -20.34
CA ALA A 114 -37.11 -23.17 -19.92
C ALA A 114 -37.95 -23.66 -21.11
N GLY A 115 -38.39 -22.76 -22.00
CA GLY A 115 -39.10 -23.11 -23.23
C GLY A 115 -38.26 -23.93 -24.22
N ARG A 116 -36.92 -23.83 -24.15
CA ARG A 116 -35.96 -24.63 -24.92
C ARG A 116 -35.54 -25.93 -24.22
N TYR A 117 -36.21 -26.32 -23.14
CA TYR A 117 -35.87 -27.47 -22.31
C TYR A 117 -34.45 -27.42 -21.70
N ALA A 118 -33.83 -26.23 -21.64
CA ALA A 118 -32.52 -26.01 -21.04
C ALA A 118 -32.66 -25.72 -19.53
N PHE A 119 -33.23 -26.66 -18.79
CA PHE A 119 -33.70 -26.46 -17.41
C PHE A 119 -32.62 -26.02 -16.41
N LEU A 120 -31.39 -26.51 -16.55
CA LEU A 120 -30.28 -26.11 -15.68
C LEU A 120 -29.95 -24.62 -15.84
N ARG A 121 -29.86 -24.13 -17.09
CA ARG A 121 -29.65 -22.71 -17.37
C ARG A 121 -30.82 -21.86 -16.94
N ALA A 122 -32.03 -22.31 -17.23
CA ALA A 122 -33.25 -21.63 -16.83
C ALA A 122 -33.28 -21.40 -15.31
N ASN A 123 -32.95 -22.45 -14.53
CA ASN A 123 -32.88 -22.35 -13.07
C ASN A 123 -31.76 -21.42 -12.61
N ALA A 124 -30.57 -21.47 -13.24
CA ALA A 124 -29.50 -20.52 -12.94
C ALA A 124 -29.91 -19.07 -13.17
N PHE A 125 -30.65 -18.78 -14.23
CA PHE A 125 -31.18 -17.45 -14.51
C PHE A 125 -32.27 -17.01 -13.52
N TYR A 126 -33.20 -17.90 -13.14
CA TYR A 126 -34.18 -17.60 -12.09
C TYR A 126 -33.51 -17.31 -10.74
N ASN A 127 -32.49 -18.08 -10.36
CA ASN A 127 -31.71 -17.83 -9.14
C ASN A 127 -31.01 -16.47 -9.17
N GLN A 128 -30.51 -16.02 -10.33
CA GLN A 128 -29.95 -14.68 -10.44
C GLN A 128 -31.04 -13.61 -10.39
N ALA A 129 -32.18 -13.81 -11.07
CA ALA A 129 -33.31 -12.90 -11.02
C ALA A 129 -33.80 -12.69 -9.57
N GLU A 130 -33.91 -13.75 -8.78
CA GLU A 130 -34.35 -13.68 -7.37
C GLU A 130 -33.43 -12.78 -6.52
N LYS A 131 -32.10 -12.82 -6.73
CA LYS A 131 -31.16 -11.95 -6.02
C LYS A 131 -31.37 -10.46 -6.30
N PHE A 132 -31.84 -10.12 -7.50
CA PHE A 132 -32.07 -8.75 -7.93
C PHE A 132 -33.53 -8.31 -7.81
N ALA A 133 -34.45 -9.22 -7.45
CA ALA A 133 -35.87 -8.90 -7.28
C ALA A 133 -36.11 -7.83 -6.20
N GLY A 134 -35.26 -7.79 -5.16
CA GLY A 134 -35.34 -6.80 -4.10
C GLY A 134 -36.72 -6.77 -3.45
N GLN A 135 -37.40 -5.61 -3.50
CA GLN A 135 -38.77 -5.42 -3.01
C GLN A 135 -39.85 -5.67 -4.09
N ASN A 136 -39.49 -6.07 -5.31
CA ASN A 136 -40.47 -6.37 -6.36
C ASN A 136 -41.08 -7.76 -6.14
N ILE A 137 -42.00 -7.81 -5.17
CA ILE A 137 -42.70 -9.02 -4.73
C ILE A 137 -43.48 -9.67 -5.90
N ARG A 138 -44.00 -8.86 -6.84
CA ARG A 138 -44.69 -9.36 -8.04
C ARG A 138 -43.75 -10.11 -8.99
N MET A 139 -42.50 -9.66 -9.12
CA MET A 139 -41.50 -10.38 -9.90
C MET A 139 -41.10 -11.69 -9.22
N LEU A 140 -41.00 -11.69 -7.89
CA LEU A 140 -40.71 -12.91 -7.12
C LEU A 140 -41.79 -13.97 -7.33
N PHE A 141 -43.06 -13.59 -7.38
CA PHE A 141 -44.16 -14.49 -7.78
C PHE A 141 -43.87 -15.17 -9.12
N ALA A 142 -43.57 -14.37 -10.15
CA ALA A 142 -43.34 -14.88 -11.50
C ALA A 142 -42.12 -15.81 -11.56
N ILE A 143 -41.06 -15.49 -10.82
CA ILE A 143 -39.86 -16.34 -10.68
C ILE A 143 -40.23 -17.68 -10.04
N LYS A 144 -41.00 -17.68 -8.93
CA LYS A 144 -41.40 -18.93 -8.25
C LYS A 144 -42.32 -19.81 -9.08
N VAL A 145 -43.25 -19.23 -9.84
CA VAL A 145 -44.03 -19.98 -10.85
C VAL A 145 -43.10 -20.55 -11.94
N GLY A 146 -42.10 -19.78 -12.39
CA GLY A 146 -41.10 -20.22 -13.35
C GLY A 146 -40.24 -21.40 -12.86
N GLU A 147 -39.79 -21.37 -11.62
CA GLU A 147 -39.08 -22.48 -10.96
C GLU A 147 -39.96 -23.71 -10.82
N ALA A 148 -41.22 -23.53 -10.38
CA ALA A 148 -42.19 -24.62 -10.24
C ALA A 148 -42.40 -25.36 -11.58
N TYR A 149 -42.49 -24.63 -12.69
CA TYR A 149 -42.58 -25.24 -14.02
C TYR A 149 -41.36 -26.15 -14.33
N ILE A 150 -40.15 -25.73 -13.96
CA ILE A 150 -38.95 -26.55 -14.12
C ILE A 150 -39.04 -27.82 -13.26
N TYR A 151 -39.43 -27.68 -12.00
CA TYR A 151 -39.54 -28.81 -11.07
C TYR A 151 -40.63 -29.81 -11.48
N ARG A 152 -41.75 -29.33 -12.04
CA ARG A 152 -42.79 -30.17 -12.64
C ARG A 152 -42.22 -31.05 -13.74
N PHE A 153 -41.47 -30.46 -14.67
CA PHE A 153 -40.87 -31.23 -15.77
C PHE A 153 -39.84 -32.27 -15.27
N LYS A 154 -39.13 -31.95 -14.19
CA LYS A 154 -38.17 -32.85 -13.53
C LYS A 154 -38.84 -33.87 -12.59
N MET A 155 -40.17 -33.89 -12.48
CA MET A 155 -40.94 -34.73 -11.55
C MET A 155 -40.55 -34.54 -10.08
N MET A 156 -40.08 -33.33 -9.72
CA MET A 156 -39.68 -32.96 -8.36
C MET A 156 -40.85 -32.32 -7.60
N HIS A 157 -41.90 -33.10 -7.33
CA HIS A 157 -43.17 -32.60 -6.78
C HIS A 157 -43.03 -31.84 -5.44
N GLY A 158 -42.08 -32.23 -4.59
CA GLY A 158 -41.83 -31.52 -3.32
C GLY A 158 -41.36 -30.08 -3.53
N MET A 159 -40.35 -29.90 -4.41
CA MET A 159 -39.81 -28.58 -4.75
C MET A 159 -40.82 -27.74 -5.52
N GLU A 160 -41.56 -28.35 -6.45
CA GLU A 160 -42.66 -27.69 -7.17
C GLU A 160 -43.70 -27.13 -6.19
N LYS A 161 -44.15 -27.96 -5.25
CA LYS A 161 -45.11 -27.56 -4.21
C LYS A 161 -44.60 -26.37 -3.40
N GLU A 162 -43.36 -26.42 -2.95
CA GLU A 162 -42.75 -25.37 -2.14
C GLU A 162 -42.69 -24.02 -2.87
N CYS A 163 -42.31 -24.03 -4.16
CA CYS A 163 -42.33 -22.83 -4.99
C CYS A 163 -43.75 -22.28 -5.19
N LEU A 164 -44.73 -23.16 -5.44
CA LEU A 164 -46.13 -22.75 -5.66
C LEU A 164 -46.83 -22.27 -4.39
N GLU A 165 -46.52 -22.84 -3.23
CA GLU A 165 -47.01 -22.35 -1.94
C GLU A 165 -46.44 -20.96 -1.65
N ARG A 166 -45.13 -20.75 -1.87
CA ARG A 166 -44.55 -19.40 -1.78
C ARG A 166 -45.17 -18.40 -2.77
N ALA A 167 -45.45 -18.81 -4.00
CA ALA A 167 -46.15 -17.97 -4.96
C ALA A 167 -47.58 -17.62 -4.49
N LEU A 168 -48.29 -18.57 -3.89
CA LEU A 168 -49.61 -18.33 -3.33
C LEU A 168 -49.57 -17.37 -2.14
N ASP A 169 -48.59 -17.52 -1.24
CA ASP A 169 -48.41 -16.62 -0.09
C ASP A 169 -48.14 -15.19 -0.55
N ILE A 170 -47.25 -15.02 -1.52
CA ILE A 170 -46.98 -13.73 -2.16
C ILE A 170 -48.26 -13.12 -2.76
N ALA A 171 -49.06 -13.91 -3.48
CA ALA A 171 -50.32 -13.44 -4.05
C ALA A 171 -51.35 -13.08 -2.96
N CYS A 172 -51.30 -13.77 -1.81
CA CYS A 172 -52.09 -13.44 -0.63
C CYS A 172 -51.67 -12.09 -0.03
N GLU A 173 -50.38 -11.86 0.16
CA GLU A 173 -49.81 -10.60 0.67
C GLU A 173 -50.16 -9.41 -0.22
N LEU A 174 -50.02 -9.56 -1.55
CA LEU A 174 -50.34 -8.52 -2.52
C LEU A 174 -51.84 -8.23 -2.66
N LYS A 175 -52.71 -9.09 -2.11
CA LYS A 175 -54.18 -9.04 -2.27
C LYS A 175 -54.64 -8.99 -3.74
N ASP A 176 -53.82 -9.47 -4.67
CA ASP A 176 -54.12 -9.52 -6.11
C ASP A 176 -54.89 -10.81 -6.44
N SER A 177 -56.18 -10.68 -6.75
CA SER A 177 -57.04 -11.83 -7.07
C SER A 177 -56.59 -12.58 -8.32
N THR A 178 -55.96 -11.90 -9.28
CA THR A 178 -55.47 -12.50 -10.52
C THR A 178 -54.29 -13.42 -10.24
N LEU A 179 -53.32 -12.96 -9.45
CA LEU A 179 -52.16 -13.77 -9.06
C LEU A 179 -52.57 -14.94 -8.16
N ARG A 180 -53.57 -14.75 -7.28
CA ARG A 180 -54.12 -15.84 -6.47
C ARG A 180 -54.79 -16.90 -7.35
N ALA A 181 -55.53 -16.49 -8.37
CA ALA A 181 -56.13 -17.40 -9.33
C ALA A 181 -55.07 -18.20 -10.11
N GLU A 182 -54.01 -17.53 -10.55
CA GLU A 182 -52.87 -18.15 -11.23
C GLU A 182 -52.13 -19.17 -10.34
N ALA A 183 -51.82 -18.82 -9.09
CA ALA A 183 -51.22 -19.77 -8.15
C ALA A 183 -52.13 -20.97 -7.86
N MET A 184 -53.45 -20.76 -7.75
CA MET A 184 -54.42 -21.84 -7.57
C MET A 184 -54.49 -22.78 -8.78
N HIS A 185 -54.41 -22.22 -9.99
CA HIS A 185 -54.35 -22.98 -11.23
C HIS A 185 -53.07 -23.82 -11.32
N GLU A 186 -51.90 -23.24 -11.02
CA GLU A 186 -50.64 -23.98 -11.03
C GLU A 186 -50.59 -25.09 -9.97
N LEU A 187 -51.14 -24.83 -8.77
CA LEU A 187 -51.32 -25.88 -7.75
C LEU A 187 -52.28 -26.97 -8.22
N ALA A 188 -53.27 -26.65 -9.06
CA ALA A 188 -54.15 -27.65 -9.64
C ALA A 188 -53.40 -28.54 -10.64
N GLU A 189 -52.54 -27.98 -11.49
CA GLU A 189 -51.69 -28.75 -12.40
C GLU A 189 -50.75 -29.71 -11.64
N LEU A 190 -50.16 -29.28 -10.52
CA LEU A 190 -49.43 -30.18 -9.61
C LEU A 190 -50.32 -31.35 -9.15
N ARG A 191 -51.56 -31.08 -8.69
CA ARG A 191 -52.49 -32.14 -8.27
C ARG A 191 -52.92 -33.04 -9.42
N ILE A 192 -53.02 -32.53 -10.65
CA ILE A 192 -53.26 -33.34 -11.84
C ILE A 192 -52.09 -34.31 -12.07
N SER A 193 -50.85 -33.84 -11.91
CA SER A 193 -49.66 -34.68 -12.07
C SER A 193 -49.59 -35.81 -11.02
N GLU A 194 -50.02 -35.52 -9.79
CA GLU A 194 -50.18 -36.51 -8.71
C GLU A 194 -51.42 -37.42 -8.88
N LYS A 195 -52.22 -37.22 -9.94
CA LYS A 195 -53.51 -37.89 -10.18
C LYS A 195 -54.56 -37.65 -9.09
N ASN A 196 -54.41 -36.60 -8.29
CA ASN A 196 -55.38 -36.18 -7.29
C ASN A 196 -56.44 -35.25 -7.90
N TYR A 197 -57.31 -35.83 -8.71
CA TYR A 197 -58.29 -35.08 -9.52
C TYR A 197 -59.31 -34.32 -8.69
N ILE A 198 -59.67 -34.80 -7.50
CA ILE A 198 -60.63 -34.12 -6.61
C ILE A 198 -60.02 -32.80 -6.11
N LYS A 199 -58.76 -32.81 -5.63
CA LYS A 199 -58.09 -31.59 -5.19
C LYS A 199 -57.83 -30.64 -6.36
N ALA A 200 -57.43 -31.17 -7.53
CA ALA A 200 -57.25 -30.36 -8.73
C ALA A 200 -58.54 -29.61 -9.12
N ARG A 201 -59.67 -30.32 -9.20
CA ARG A 201 -60.98 -29.76 -9.49
C ARG A 201 -61.35 -28.62 -8.54
N ASN A 202 -61.20 -28.84 -7.24
CA ASN A 202 -61.57 -27.84 -6.23
C ASN A 202 -60.69 -26.57 -6.36
N ARG A 203 -59.40 -26.74 -6.67
CA ARG A 203 -58.48 -25.60 -6.90
C ARG A 203 -58.81 -24.83 -8.16
N LEU A 204 -59.18 -25.51 -9.25
CA LEU A 204 -59.60 -24.88 -10.50
C LEU A 204 -60.90 -24.09 -10.35
N HIS A 205 -61.90 -24.63 -9.64
CA HIS A 205 -63.12 -23.88 -9.33
C HIS A 205 -62.80 -22.61 -8.53
N ARG A 206 -61.95 -22.73 -7.51
CA ARG A 206 -61.52 -21.57 -6.73
C ARG A 206 -60.74 -20.56 -7.57
N ALA A 207 -59.92 -21.01 -8.52
CA ALA A 207 -59.25 -20.13 -9.46
C ALA A 207 -60.27 -19.37 -10.32
N LEU A 208 -61.26 -20.07 -10.90
CA LEU A 208 -62.32 -19.45 -11.72
C LEU A 208 -63.16 -18.42 -10.94
N GLU A 209 -63.42 -18.64 -9.65
CA GLU A 209 -64.09 -17.66 -8.78
C GLU A 209 -63.28 -16.35 -8.59
N LEU A 210 -61.95 -16.45 -8.66
CA LEU A 210 -61.03 -15.34 -8.40
C LEU A 210 -60.64 -14.57 -9.68
N VAL A 211 -60.77 -15.19 -10.86
CA VAL A 211 -60.43 -14.58 -12.14
C VAL A 211 -61.39 -13.42 -12.47
N PRO A 212 -60.88 -12.20 -12.73
CA PRO A 212 -61.71 -11.10 -13.18
C PRO A 212 -62.36 -11.38 -14.55
N PRO A 213 -63.61 -10.91 -14.80
CA PRO A 213 -64.32 -11.15 -16.07
C PRO A 213 -63.58 -10.71 -17.33
N GLN A 214 -62.69 -9.71 -17.22
CA GLN A 214 -61.90 -9.19 -18.33
C GLN A 214 -60.81 -10.16 -18.80
N LYS A 215 -60.37 -11.10 -17.95
CA LYS A 215 -59.29 -12.06 -18.24
C LYS A 215 -59.84 -13.33 -18.93
N LYS A 216 -60.46 -13.16 -20.10
CA LYS A 216 -61.08 -14.25 -20.88
C LYS A 216 -60.12 -15.40 -21.19
N LEU A 217 -58.86 -15.10 -21.52
CA LEU A 217 -57.86 -16.13 -21.84
C LEU A 217 -57.55 -17.04 -20.64
N ALA A 218 -57.35 -16.46 -19.44
CA ALA A 218 -57.11 -17.24 -18.23
C ALA A 218 -58.34 -18.10 -17.89
N LYS A 219 -59.55 -17.55 -18.03
CA LYS A 219 -60.79 -18.29 -17.85
C LYS A 219 -60.92 -19.47 -18.83
N ALA A 220 -60.55 -19.27 -20.10
CA ALA A 220 -60.54 -20.33 -21.10
C ALA A 220 -59.56 -21.46 -20.72
N GLU A 221 -58.34 -21.10 -20.32
CA GLU A 221 -57.32 -22.05 -19.85
C GLU A 221 -57.82 -22.89 -18.66
N TYR A 222 -58.40 -22.24 -17.64
CA TYR A 222 -58.83 -22.95 -16.43
C TYR A 222 -60.01 -23.88 -16.72
N ASN A 223 -60.94 -23.48 -17.59
CA ASN A 223 -62.03 -24.35 -18.05
C ASN A 223 -61.52 -25.55 -18.87
N LYS A 224 -60.51 -25.35 -19.73
CA LYS A 224 -59.87 -26.46 -20.46
C LYS A 224 -59.23 -27.48 -19.50
N ASP A 225 -58.52 -27.01 -18.47
CA ASP A 225 -57.91 -27.93 -17.50
C ASP A 225 -58.95 -28.59 -16.60
N LEU A 226 -60.03 -27.89 -16.28
CA LEU A 226 -61.17 -28.47 -15.58
C LEU A 226 -61.83 -29.57 -16.42
N ALA A 227 -61.99 -29.37 -17.74
CA ALA A 227 -62.45 -30.40 -18.66
C ALA A 227 -61.51 -31.61 -18.71
N ARG A 228 -60.18 -31.41 -18.69
CA ARG A 228 -59.18 -32.50 -18.57
C ARG A 228 -59.36 -33.29 -17.28
N VAL A 229 -59.60 -32.61 -16.16
CA VAL A 229 -59.85 -33.23 -14.86
C VAL A 229 -61.14 -34.05 -14.87
N TYR A 230 -62.25 -33.49 -15.36
CA TYR A 230 -63.52 -34.21 -15.47
C TYR A 230 -63.41 -35.43 -16.39
N LEU A 231 -62.68 -35.31 -17.50
CA LEU A 231 -62.40 -36.44 -18.40
C LEU A 231 -61.63 -37.56 -17.69
N ALA A 232 -60.62 -37.22 -16.89
CA ALA A 232 -59.84 -38.18 -16.11
C ALA A 232 -60.68 -38.86 -15.02
N MET A 233 -61.65 -38.14 -14.44
CA MET A 233 -62.64 -38.67 -13.49
C MET A 233 -63.79 -39.43 -14.17
N ASN A 234 -63.76 -39.60 -15.50
CA ASN A 234 -64.79 -40.26 -16.30
C ASN A 234 -66.18 -39.58 -16.25
N MET A 235 -66.24 -38.28 -15.92
CA MET A 235 -67.44 -37.46 -15.98
C MET A 235 -67.53 -36.77 -17.35
N LEU A 236 -68.03 -37.50 -18.34
CA LEU A 236 -67.92 -37.12 -19.75
C LEU A 236 -68.75 -35.88 -20.12
N ASP A 237 -69.97 -35.74 -19.57
CA ASP A 237 -70.83 -34.58 -19.85
C ASP A 237 -70.24 -33.27 -19.31
N SER A 238 -69.73 -33.30 -18.08
CA SER A 238 -69.03 -32.15 -17.50
C SER A 238 -67.75 -31.82 -18.28
N ALA A 239 -67.00 -32.84 -18.71
CA ALA A 239 -65.82 -32.62 -19.53
C ALA A 239 -66.17 -31.92 -20.85
N LEU A 240 -67.27 -32.32 -21.51
CA LEU A 240 -67.74 -31.69 -22.73
C LEU A 240 -68.20 -30.24 -22.49
N TYR A 241 -69.00 -30.02 -21.45
CA TYR A 241 -69.49 -28.69 -21.05
C TYR A 241 -68.36 -27.68 -20.85
N TYR A 242 -67.35 -28.04 -20.04
CA TYR A 242 -66.22 -27.14 -19.77
C TYR A 242 -65.30 -26.96 -21.00
N THR A 243 -65.22 -27.95 -21.88
CA THR A 243 -64.50 -27.81 -23.16
C THR A 243 -65.20 -26.79 -24.06
N ASP A 244 -66.53 -26.81 -24.12
CA ASP A 244 -67.31 -25.87 -24.93
C ASP A 244 -67.22 -24.44 -24.39
N ILE A 245 -67.22 -24.25 -23.08
CA ILE A 245 -66.95 -22.93 -22.45
C ILE A 245 -65.55 -22.44 -22.81
N ALA A 246 -64.54 -23.30 -22.71
CA ALA A 246 -63.16 -22.93 -23.05
C ALA A 246 -63.04 -22.44 -24.50
N LEU A 247 -63.75 -23.10 -25.44
CA LEU A 247 -63.78 -22.71 -26.85
C LEU A 247 -64.48 -21.37 -27.12
N GLN A 248 -65.41 -20.93 -26.27
CA GLN A 248 -66.08 -19.63 -26.39
C GLN A 248 -65.13 -18.47 -26.04
N ASP A 249 -64.37 -18.61 -24.95
CA ASP A 249 -63.51 -17.55 -24.43
C ASP A 249 -62.09 -17.56 -25.03
N GLY A 250 -61.65 -18.71 -25.59
CA GLY A 250 -60.32 -18.89 -26.19
C GLY A 250 -60.28 -18.64 -27.69
N HIS A 251 -59.45 -17.68 -28.15
CA HIS A 251 -59.44 -17.26 -29.55
C HIS A 251 -58.19 -17.67 -30.35
N SER A 252 -57.07 -17.96 -29.67
CA SER A 252 -55.83 -18.41 -30.33
C SER A 252 -56.06 -19.71 -31.11
N TYR A 253 -55.45 -19.79 -32.29
CA TYR A 253 -55.52 -20.98 -33.16
C TYR A 253 -55.03 -22.24 -32.43
N ASN A 254 -53.85 -22.17 -31.80
CA ASN A 254 -53.26 -23.29 -31.06
C ASN A 254 -54.15 -23.71 -29.88
N PHE A 255 -54.73 -22.74 -29.17
CA PHE A 255 -55.63 -23.02 -28.05
C PHE A 255 -56.90 -23.77 -28.49
N LYS A 256 -57.55 -23.27 -29.55
CA LYS A 256 -58.73 -23.93 -30.14
C LYS A 256 -58.42 -25.35 -30.58
N MET A 257 -57.21 -25.56 -31.12
CA MET A 257 -56.76 -26.86 -31.55
C MET A 257 -56.63 -27.85 -30.38
N THR A 258 -55.97 -27.45 -29.29
CA THR A 258 -55.86 -28.28 -28.08
C THR A 258 -57.24 -28.64 -27.51
N CYS A 259 -58.18 -27.69 -27.47
CA CYS A 259 -59.55 -27.94 -27.03
C CYS A 259 -60.30 -28.88 -27.98
N THR A 260 -60.07 -28.77 -29.30
CA THR A 260 -60.65 -29.65 -30.32
C THR A 260 -60.17 -31.09 -30.13
N ILE A 261 -58.88 -31.31 -29.88
CA ILE A 261 -58.33 -32.63 -29.54
C ILE A 261 -58.94 -33.17 -28.24
N LEU A 262 -59.12 -32.32 -27.22
CA LEU A 262 -59.77 -32.70 -25.97
C LEU A 262 -61.21 -33.17 -26.20
N LYS A 263 -61.98 -32.44 -27.01
CA LYS A 263 -63.34 -32.81 -27.42
C LYS A 263 -63.38 -34.14 -28.17
N GLY A 264 -62.43 -34.38 -29.07
CA GLY A 264 -62.28 -35.67 -29.75
C GLY A 264 -62.04 -36.83 -28.78
N ASN A 265 -61.24 -36.62 -27.72
CA ASN A 265 -61.00 -37.64 -26.69
C ASN A 265 -62.25 -37.94 -25.87
N ILE A 266 -63.03 -36.90 -25.56
CA ILE A 266 -64.30 -37.05 -24.84
C ILE A 266 -65.26 -37.90 -25.69
N PHE A 267 -65.43 -37.57 -26.98
CA PHE A 267 -66.27 -38.36 -27.89
C PHE A 267 -65.81 -39.80 -28.05
N LEU A 268 -64.49 -40.05 -28.10
CA LEU A 268 -63.95 -41.40 -28.14
C LEU A 268 -64.34 -42.18 -26.88
N LYS A 269 -64.23 -41.59 -25.67
CA LYS A 269 -64.68 -42.21 -24.42
C LYS A 269 -66.19 -42.38 -24.31
N MET A 270 -66.98 -41.55 -25.00
CA MET A 270 -68.43 -41.70 -25.11
C MET A 270 -68.86 -42.75 -26.15
N HIS A 271 -67.92 -43.44 -26.82
CA HIS A 271 -68.18 -44.31 -27.98
C HIS A 271 -68.85 -43.60 -29.18
N ARG A 272 -68.74 -42.27 -29.28
CA ARG A 272 -69.20 -41.46 -30.42
C ARG A 272 -68.13 -41.45 -31.53
N LEU A 273 -67.82 -42.64 -32.06
CA LEU A 273 -66.64 -42.87 -32.91
C LEU A 273 -66.63 -42.05 -34.21
N LYS A 274 -67.79 -41.80 -34.83
CA LYS A 274 -67.87 -40.97 -36.06
C LYS A 274 -67.46 -39.52 -35.80
N GLU A 275 -67.92 -38.95 -34.70
CA GLU A 275 -67.64 -37.56 -34.34
C GLU A 275 -66.20 -37.39 -33.85
N ALA A 276 -65.69 -38.36 -33.08
CA ALA A 276 -64.30 -38.40 -32.68
C ALA A 276 -63.36 -38.42 -33.89
N GLU A 277 -63.64 -39.28 -34.88
CA GLU A 277 -62.87 -39.37 -36.12
C GLU A 277 -62.92 -38.07 -36.93
N SER A 278 -64.11 -37.47 -37.10
CA SER A 278 -64.28 -36.19 -37.80
C SER A 278 -63.47 -35.07 -37.14
N ILE A 279 -63.50 -34.99 -35.81
CA ILE A 279 -62.74 -34.01 -35.04
C ILE A 279 -61.23 -34.21 -35.21
N PHE A 280 -60.75 -35.45 -35.11
CA PHE A 280 -59.31 -35.74 -35.23
C PHE A 280 -58.75 -35.52 -36.63
N MET A 281 -59.57 -35.73 -37.67
CA MET A 281 -59.15 -35.50 -39.05
C MET A 281 -59.14 -34.01 -39.44
N LYS A 282 -59.88 -33.17 -38.70
CA LYS A 282 -59.94 -31.73 -38.95
C LYS A 282 -58.59 -31.08 -38.65
N ASP A 283 -58.03 -30.41 -39.65
CA ASP A 283 -56.78 -29.62 -39.54
C ASP A 283 -55.56 -30.41 -39.03
N ILE A 284 -55.54 -31.74 -39.19
CA ILE A 284 -54.47 -32.61 -38.66
C ILE A 284 -53.06 -32.23 -39.15
N GLU A 285 -52.94 -31.69 -40.37
CA GLU A 285 -51.65 -31.27 -40.94
C GLU A 285 -51.09 -29.99 -40.31
N LYS A 286 -51.95 -29.17 -39.69
CA LYS A 286 -51.56 -27.92 -39.01
C LYS A 286 -51.16 -28.14 -37.54
N LEU A 287 -51.34 -29.35 -37.02
CA LEU A 287 -50.95 -29.72 -35.67
C LEU A 287 -49.43 -29.75 -35.50
N SER A 288 -48.96 -29.44 -34.28
CA SER A 288 -47.55 -29.66 -33.93
C SER A 288 -47.20 -31.15 -34.06
N LEU A 289 -45.92 -31.46 -34.30
CA LEU A 289 -45.44 -32.85 -34.44
C LEU A 289 -45.86 -33.75 -33.26
N LYS A 290 -45.87 -33.19 -32.04
CA LYS A 290 -46.31 -33.86 -30.81
C LYS A 290 -47.82 -34.15 -30.80
N GLU A 291 -48.64 -33.18 -31.19
CA GLU A 291 -50.09 -33.37 -31.24
C GLU A 291 -50.49 -34.32 -32.37
N ARG A 292 -49.84 -34.22 -33.54
CA ARG A 292 -50.03 -35.14 -34.68
C ARG A 292 -49.78 -36.59 -34.26
N GLN A 293 -48.67 -36.84 -33.57
CA GLN A 293 -48.33 -38.16 -33.04
C GLN A 293 -49.48 -38.72 -32.18
N GLY A 294 -49.96 -37.93 -31.22
CA GLY A 294 -51.05 -38.34 -30.33
C GLY A 294 -52.39 -38.57 -31.04
N VAL A 295 -52.72 -37.74 -32.04
CA VAL A 295 -53.95 -37.88 -32.84
C VAL A 295 -53.88 -39.11 -33.74
N TYR A 296 -52.78 -39.36 -34.45
CA TYR A 296 -52.61 -40.58 -35.25
C TYR A 296 -52.70 -41.84 -34.40
N HIS A 297 -52.11 -41.85 -33.20
CA HIS A 297 -52.25 -42.97 -32.28
C HIS A 297 -53.73 -43.24 -31.91
N LYS A 298 -54.51 -42.20 -31.61
CA LYS A 298 -55.94 -42.33 -31.29
C LYS A 298 -56.77 -42.79 -32.48
N LEU A 299 -56.48 -42.28 -33.69
CA LEU A 299 -57.12 -42.73 -34.92
C LEU A 299 -56.82 -44.22 -35.18
N SER A 300 -55.59 -44.68 -34.92
CA SER A 300 -55.24 -46.10 -35.01
C SER A 300 -56.09 -46.96 -34.06
N LEU A 301 -56.21 -46.55 -32.78
CA LEU A 301 -57.05 -47.25 -31.80
C LEU A 301 -58.52 -47.28 -32.22
N LEU A 302 -59.05 -46.14 -32.70
CA LEU A 302 -60.42 -46.01 -33.19
C LEU A 302 -60.69 -46.93 -34.39
N LYS A 303 -59.77 -47.00 -35.36
CA LYS A 303 -59.89 -47.88 -36.53
C LYS A 303 -59.81 -49.36 -36.15
N LYS A 304 -58.96 -49.70 -35.17
CA LYS A 304 -58.89 -51.04 -34.59
C LYS A 304 -60.22 -51.46 -33.95
N GLU A 305 -60.88 -50.57 -33.21
CA GLU A 305 -62.21 -50.82 -32.62
C GLU A 305 -63.27 -51.05 -33.71
N LYS A 306 -63.19 -50.32 -34.83
CA LYS A 306 -64.03 -50.52 -36.02
C LYS A 306 -63.67 -51.78 -36.84
N LYS A 307 -62.66 -52.55 -36.42
CA LYS A 307 -62.11 -53.72 -37.15
C LYS A 307 -61.52 -53.39 -38.53
N ASP A 308 -61.21 -52.11 -38.79
CA ASP A 308 -60.47 -51.66 -39.98
C ASP A 308 -58.97 -51.71 -39.66
N PHE A 309 -58.42 -52.92 -39.72
CA PHE A 309 -57.02 -53.18 -39.33
C PHE A 309 -56.01 -52.54 -40.27
N GLN A 310 -56.35 -52.35 -41.54
CA GLN A 310 -55.46 -51.75 -42.52
C GLN A 310 -55.25 -50.27 -42.22
N SER A 311 -56.33 -49.49 -42.09
CA SER A 311 -56.24 -48.09 -41.66
C SER A 311 -55.61 -47.96 -40.27
N ALA A 312 -55.89 -48.89 -39.36
CA ALA A 312 -55.29 -48.88 -38.03
C ALA A 312 -53.76 -49.00 -38.08
N CYS A 313 -53.22 -49.87 -38.94
CA CYS A 313 -51.79 -50.02 -39.15
C CYS A 313 -51.16 -48.75 -39.74
N GLU A 314 -51.77 -48.19 -40.79
CA GLU A 314 -51.28 -46.96 -41.43
C GLU A 314 -51.16 -45.78 -40.45
N TYR A 315 -52.18 -45.59 -39.60
CA TYR A 315 -52.14 -44.54 -38.58
C TYR A 315 -51.15 -44.85 -37.45
N ALA A 316 -50.94 -46.13 -37.10
CA ALA A 316 -49.90 -46.51 -36.15
C ALA A 316 -48.51 -46.16 -36.68
N GLU A 317 -48.22 -46.46 -37.95
CA GLU A 317 -46.96 -46.11 -38.61
C GLU A 317 -46.75 -44.60 -38.70
N LYS A 318 -47.80 -43.83 -39.01
CA LYS A 318 -47.74 -42.35 -38.99
C LYS A 318 -47.41 -41.83 -37.58
N SER A 319 -48.02 -42.40 -36.54
CA SER A 319 -47.68 -42.06 -35.15
C SER A 319 -46.22 -42.40 -34.82
N ILE A 320 -45.74 -43.58 -35.21
CA ILE A 320 -44.36 -44.02 -34.97
C ILE A 320 -43.36 -43.07 -35.65
N ARG A 321 -43.57 -42.73 -36.92
CA ARG A 321 -42.72 -41.77 -37.65
C ARG A 321 -42.66 -40.40 -36.96
N CYS A 322 -43.80 -39.89 -36.48
CA CYS A 322 -43.81 -38.63 -35.72
C CYS A 322 -43.03 -38.76 -34.40
N ARG A 323 -43.15 -39.89 -33.68
CA ARG A 323 -42.40 -40.14 -32.44
C ARG A 323 -40.89 -40.18 -32.68
N ASP A 324 -40.45 -40.92 -33.69
CA ASP A 324 -39.03 -41.09 -33.97
C ASP A 324 -38.38 -39.74 -34.38
N SER A 325 -39.12 -38.91 -35.14
CA SER A 325 -38.71 -37.54 -35.46
C SER A 325 -38.66 -36.62 -34.22
N LEU A 326 -39.61 -36.74 -33.29
CA LEU A 326 -39.57 -36.01 -32.00
C LEU A 326 -38.35 -36.40 -31.17
N GLU A 327 -38.03 -37.70 -31.11
CA GLU A 327 -36.89 -38.21 -30.35
C GLU A 327 -35.56 -37.69 -30.91
N MET A 328 -35.40 -37.69 -32.24
CA MET A 328 -34.22 -37.08 -32.89
C MET A 328 -34.08 -35.59 -32.57
N ASN A 329 -35.18 -34.83 -32.67
CA ASN A 329 -35.18 -33.39 -32.35
C ASN A 329 -34.82 -33.12 -30.89
N ASN A 330 -35.39 -33.89 -29.96
CA ASN A 330 -35.12 -33.75 -28.53
C ASN A 330 -33.66 -34.11 -28.19
N LYS A 331 -33.12 -35.18 -28.77
CA LYS A 331 -31.73 -35.59 -28.56
C LYS A 331 -30.73 -34.56 -29.10
N ALA A 332 -30.98 -34.02 -30.30
CA ALA A 332 -30.16 -32.96 -30.87
C ALA A 332 -30.19 -31.68 -30.02
N GLY A 333 -31.38 -31.28 -29.55
CA GLY A 333 -31.55 -30.13 -28.66
C GLY A 333 -30.85 -30.30 -27.30
N TYR A 334 -30.96 -31.49 -26.69
CA TYR A 334 -30.31 -31.80 -25.42
C TYR A 334 -28.78 -31.75 -25.52
N ILE A 335 -28.20 -32.39 -26.55
CA ILE A 335 -26.74 -32.41 -26.78
C ILE A 335 -26.22 -30.99 -27.02
N SER A 336 -26.91 -30.21 -27.86
CA SER A 336 -26.54 -28.81 -28.13
C SER A 336 -26.55 -27.95 -26.85
N ASN A 337 -27.60 -28.07 -26.03
CA ASN A 337 -27.72 -27.36 -24.75
C ASN A 337 -26.63 -27.76 -23.75
N LEU A 338 -26.32 -29.06 -23.66
CA LEU A 338 -25.28 -29.60 -22.78
C LEU A 338 -23.90 -29.06 -23.18
N ASN A 339 -23.57 -29.16 -24.47
CA ASN A 339 -22.28 -28.69 -25.01
C ASN A 339 -22.09 -27.20 -24.79
N ALA A 340 -23.11 -26.38 -25.12
CA ALA A 340 -23.00 -24.96 -24.94
C ALA A 340 -22.91 -24.57 -23.44
N PHE A 341 -23.48 -25.38 -22.53
CA PHE A 341 -23.41 -25.11 -21.08
C PHE A 341 -22.03 -25.43 -20.55
N GLN A 342 -21.49 -26.60 -20.92
CA GLN A 342 -20.11 -26.97 -20.60
C GLN A 342 -19.12 -25.92 -21.10
N GLU A 343 -19.35 -25.37 -22.30
CA GLU A 343 -18.49 -24.31 -22.84
C GLU A 343 -18.58 -23.02 -22.03
N HIS A 344 -19.79 -22.58 -21.68
CA HIS A 344 -19.99 -21.41 -20.82
C HIS A 344 -19.37 -21.60 -19.42
N GLU A 345 -19.54 -22.77 -18.81
CA GLU A 345 -18.94 -23.08 -17.51
C GLU A 345 -17.41 -23.10 -17.59
N ARG A 346 -16.83 -23.68 -18.66
CA ARG A 346 -15.39 -23.60 -18.93
C ARG A 346 -14.91 -22.17 -19.11
N GLN A 347 -15.68 -21.32 -19.78
CA GLN A 347 -15.36 -19.90 -19.93
C GLN A 347 -15.37 -19.17 -18.59
N GLN A 348 -16.39 -19.39 -17.75
CA GLN A 348 -16.43 -18.79 -16.41
C GLN A 348 -15.29 -19.26 -15.52
N ARG A 349 -14.92 -20.55 -15.57
CA ARG A 349 -13.75 -21.05 -14.84
C ARG A 349 -12.46 -20.39 -15.32
N ARG A 350 -12.29 -20.21 -16.65
CA ARG A 350 -11.14 -19.49 -17.22
C ARG A 350 -11.08 -18.04 -16.73
N ILE A 351 -12.21 -17.32 -16.72
CA ILE A 351 -12.28 -15.94 -16.21
C ILE A 351 -11.94 -15.90 -14.72
N ALA A 352 -12.48 -16.82 -13.92
CA ALA A 352 -12.18 -16.90 -12.49
C ALA A 352 -10.70 -17.18 -12.23
N GLN A 353 -10.07 -18.08 -13.00
CA GLN A 353 -8.63 -18.35 -12.93
C GLN A 353 -7.81 -17.10 -13.28
N MET A 354 -8.14 -16.41 -14.38
CA MET A 354 -7.48 -15.16 -14.76
C MET A 354 -7.61 -14.07 -13.67
N ASN A 355 -8.77 -13.97 -13.02
CA ASN A 355 -8.97 -13.01 -11.92
C ASN A 355 -8.13 -13.36 -10.68
N ILE A 356 -7.96 -14.64 -10.38
CA ILE A 356 -7.08 -15.10 -9.29
C ILE A 356 -5.63 -14.76 -9.63
N GLU A 357 -5.17 -15.08 -10.84
CA GLU A 357 -3.82 -14.74 -11.31
C GLU A 357 -3.57 -13.22 -11.25
N LEU A 358 -4.54 -12.41 -11.69
CA LEU A 358 -4.46 -10.95 -11.61
C LEU A 358 -4.32 -10.47 -10.16
N SER A 359 -5.08 -11.06 -9.22
CA SER A 359 -4.99 -10.72 -7.79
C SER A 359 -3.65 -11.11 -7.18
N GLU A 360 -3.06 -12.25 -7.61
CA GLU A 360 -1.72 -12.65 -7.18
C GLU A 360 -0.65 -11.70 -7.72
N HIS A 361 -0.80 -11.23 -8.97
CA HIS A 361 0.08 -10.21 -9.55
C HIS A 361 0.02 -8.90 -8.77
N GLU A 362 -1.17 -8.37 -8.43
CA GLU A 362 -1.30 -7.18 -7.60
C GLU A 362 -0.60 -7.34 -6.24
N LEU A 363 -0.78 -8.49 -5.59
CA LEU A 363 -0.16 -8.79 -4.30
C LEU A 363 1.37 -8.90 -4.40
N SER A 364 1.88 -9.41 -5.53
CA SER A 364 3.32 -9.46 -5.82
C SER A 364 3.95 -8.06 -5.99
N TYR A 365 3.24 -7.13 -6.64
CA TYR A 365 3.67 -5.73 -6.76
C TYR A 365 3.77 -5.05 -5.38
N TYR A 366 2.79 -5.27 -4.49
CA TYR A 366 2.85 -4.73 -3.13
C TYR A 366 4.04 -5.29 -2.34
N ARG A 367 4.34 -6.59 -2.45
CA ARG A 367 5.52 -7.20 -1.81
C ARG A 367 6.83 -6.59 -2.33
N LEU A 368 6.95 -6.39 -3.64
CA LEU A 368 8.13 -5.76 -4.24
C LEU A 368 8.33 -4.31 -3.76
N ALA A 369 7.24 -3.54 -3.67
CA ALA A 369 7.27 -2.16 -3.19
C ALA A 369 7.76 -2.07 -1.73
N ILE A 370 7.31 -2.98 -0.86
CA ILE A 370 7.77 -3.06 0.54
C ILE A 370 9.28 -3.37 0.60
N LEU A 371 9.76 -4.35 -0.18
CA LEU A 371 11.19 -4.70 -0.23
C LEU A 371 12.06 -3.52 -0.67
N LEU A 372 11.65 -2.79 -1.71
CA LEU A 372 12.37 -1.60 -2.18
C LEU A 372 12.40 -0.48 -1.12
N SER A 373 11.30 -0.30 -0.39
CA SER A 373 11.24 0.65 0.74
C SER A 373 12.25 0.29 1.84
N PHE A 374 12.37 -0.99 2.20
CA PHE A 374 13.37 -1.46 3.17
C PHE A 374 14.82 -1.24 2.69
N ILE A 375 15.09 -1.43 1.40
CA ILE A 375 16.42 -1.17 0.83
C ILE A 375 16.77 0.32 0.92
N LEU A 376 15.82 1.21 0.61
CA LEU A 376 16.02 2.66 0.75
C LEU A 376 16.25 3.09 2.21
N LEU A 377 15.47 2.55 3.15
CA LEU A 377 15.62 2.81 4.59
C LEU A 377 16.97 2.30 5.12
N SER A 378 17.40 1.11 4.72
CA SER A 378 18.70 0.58 5.14
C SER A 378 19.86 1.36 4.53
N GLY A 379 19.76 1.76 3.25
CA GLY A 379 20.75 2.61 2.59
C GLY A 379 20.92 3.98 3.26
N THR A 380 19.81 4.65 3.57
CA THR A 380 19.85 5.94 4.30
C THR A 380 20.43 5.80 5.70
N SER A 381 20.09 4.72 6.42
CA SER A 381 20.69 4.41 7.73
C SER A 381 22.20 4.18 7.64
N LEU A 382 22.66 3.45 6.62
CA LEU A 382 24.08 3.18 6.41
C LEU A 382 24.86 4.46 6.09
N VAL A 383 24.33 5.31 5.21
CA VAL A 383 24.92 6.63 4.90
C VAL A 383 24.99 7.50 6.15
N PHE A 384 23.94 7.50 6.97
CA PHE A 384 23.93 8.22 8.23
C PHE A 384 25.02 7.70 9.19
N ARG A 385 25.16 6.37 9.34
CA ARG A 385 26.20 5.76 10.17
C ARG A 385 27.61 6.10 9.68
N ILE A 386 27.86 6.06 8.36
CA ILE A 386 29.15 6.45 7.78
C ILE A 386 29.44 7.93 8.02
N LYS A 387 28.43 8.80 7.86
CA LYS A 387 28.60 10.23 8.14
C LYS A 387 28.89 10.49 9.61
N GLN A 388 28.24 9.74 10.50
CA GLN A 388 28.46 9.83 11.94
C GLN A 388 29.83 9.29 12.35
N SER A 389 30.30 8.18 11.76
CA SER A 389 31.64 7.65 12.01
C SER A 389 32.72 8.60 11.50
N LYS A 390 32.56 9.18 10.29
CA LYS A 390 33.46 10.21 9.77
C LYS A 390 33.55 11.42 10.71
N LYS A 391 32.41 11.93 11.20
CA LYS A 391 32.39 13.02 12.19
C LYS A 391 33.16 12.66 13.47
N LYS A 392 33.02 11.43 13.99
CA LYS A 392 33.77 10.98 15.17
C LYS A 392 35.28 10.95 14.92
N VAL A 393 35.71 10.44 13.77
CA VAL A 393 37.14 10.42 13.40
C VAL A 393 37.70 11.83 13.26
N GLU A 394 36.97 12.74 12.60
CA GLU A 394 37.38 14.14 12.45
C GLU A 394 37.54 14.84 13.80
N MET A 395 36.61 14.61 14.74
CA MET A 395 36.73 15.12 16.11
C MET A 395 37.97 14.58 16.82
N SER A 396 38.24 13.28 16.72
CA SER A 396 39.43 12.68 17.34
C SER A 396 40.75 13.19 16.73
N LEU A 397 40.75 13.56 15.45
CA LEU A 397 41.92 14.13 14.78
C LEU A 397 42.18 15.56 15.28
N LYS A 398 41.12 16.38 15.38
CA LYS A 398 41.20 17.73 15.95
C LYS A 398 41.68 17.73 17.40
N GLU A 399 41.25 16.76 18.20
CA GLU A 399 41.74 16.60 19.58
C GLU A 399 43.24 16.25 19.62
N LYS A 400 43.72 15.39 18.71
CA LYS A 400 45.15 15.06 18.60
C LYS A 400 45.98 16.25 18.12
N GLU A 401 45.51 17.00 17.13
CA GLU A 401 46.18 18.22 16.67
C GLU A 401 46.31 19.24 17.80
N LEU A 402 45.23 19.46 18.56
CA LEU A 402 45.24 20.35 19.72
C LEU A 402 46.22 19.86 20.80
N ALA A 403 46.29 18.55 21.04
CA ALA A 403 47.24 17.97 21.99
C ALA A 403 48.70 18.15 21.54
N MET A 404 49.00 17.98 20.25
CA MET A 404 50.34 18.22 19.70
C MET A 404 50.76 19.67 19.82
N VAL A 405 49.87 20.63 19.50
CA VAL A 405 50.14 22.06 19.66
C VAL A 405 50.40 22.43 21.13
N ARG A 406 49.64 21.84 22.07
CA ARG A 406 49.88 22.06 23.52
C ARG A 406 51.25 21.54 23.95
N LEU A 407 51.65 20.36 23.47
CA LEU A 407 52.95 19.79 23.78
C LEU A 407 54.08 20.67 23.25
N GLN A 408 53.95 21.14 22.01
CA GLN A 408 54.91 22.04 21.38
C GLN A 408 55.03 23.36 22.15
N ASN A 409 53.92 23.96 22.56
CA ASN A 409 53.94 25.18 23.38
C ASN A 409 54.64 24.94 24.73
N SER A 410 54.39 23.81 25.39
CA SER A 410 55.07 23.47 26.64
C SER A 410 56.57 23.31 26.47
N GLN A 411 57.04 22.73 25.35
CA GLN A 411 58.47 22.60 25.05
C GLN A 411 59.12 23.98 24.80
N TRP A 412 58.42 24.85 24.07
CA TRP A 412 58.87 26.23 23.85
C TRP A 412 58.99 27.01 25.15
N GLU A 413 58.04 26.87 26.08
CA GLU A 413 58.10 27.51 27.39
C GLU A 413 59.29 27.04 28.23
N THR A 414 59.66 25.75 28.17
CA THR A 414 60.84 25.23 28.88
C THR A 414 62.15 25.72 28.29
N GLU A 415 62.24 25.84 26.96
CA GLU A 415 63.44 26.33 26.28
C GLU A 415 63.72 27.80 26.62
N ILE A 416 62.66 28.64 26.64
CA ILE A 416 62.78 30.05 27.03
C ILE A 416 63.32 30.19 28.46
N LYS A 417 62.83 29.39 29.40
CA LYS A 417 63.31 29.42 30.79
C LYS A 417 64.78 29.03 30.91
N TYR A 418 65.21 28.01 30.17
CA TYR A 418 66.61 27.58 30.15
C TYR A 418 67.55 28.67 29.62
N LEU A 419 67.15 29.35 28.53
CA LEU A 419 67.94 30.44 27.96
C LEU A 419 68.04 31.65 28.91
N GLN A 420 66.99 31.96 29.66
CA GLN A 420 67.03 33.02 30.68
C GLN A 420 68.05 32.71 31.79
N GLU A 421 68.03 31.49 32.35
CA GLU A 421 68.96 31.11 33.43
C GLU A 421 70.43 31.16 32.98
N LYS A 422 70.70 30.84 31.70
CA LYS A 422 72.04 30.93 31.13
C LYS A 422 72.53 32.38 31.07
N HIS A 423 71.69 33.31 30.61
CA HIS A 423 72.05 34.72 30.51
C HIS A 423 72.37 35.34 31.88
N ASP A 424 71.64 34.94 32.94
CA ASP A 424 71.88 35.45 34.28
C ASP A 424 73.26 35.05 34.84
N ARG A 425 73.77 33.85 34.48
CA ARG A 425 75.12 33.41 34.89
C ARG A 425 76.24 34.19 34.23
N GLU A 426 76.11 34.45 32.93
CA GLU A 426 77.12 35.19 32.16
C GLU A 426 77.27 36.63 32.67
N ALA A 427 76.18 37.25 33.15
CA ALA A 427 76.21 38.61 33.73
C ALA A 427 77.05 38.70 35.02
N ILE A 428 76.96 37.69 35.90
CA ILE A 428 77.69 37.66 37.18
C ILE A 428 79.20 37.54 36.97
N GLU A 429 79.62 36.77 35.96
CA GLU A 429 81.05 36.54 35.67
C GLU A 429 81.76 37.83 35.20
N ILE A 430 81.09 38.62 34.34
CA ILE A 430 81.60 39.90 33.83
C ILE A 430 81.84 40.91 34.95
N GLU A 431 80.97 40.95 35.96
CA GLU A 431 81.07 41.89 37.08
C GLU A 431 82.32 41.63 37.94
N SER A 432 82.63 40.35 38.20
CA SER A 432 83.81 39.96 38.99
C SER A 432 85.14 40.33 38.33
N LEU A 433 85.22 40.25 36.99
CA LEU A 433 86.44 40.50 36.24
C LEU A 433 86.82 41.99 36.26
N ASN A 434 85.83 42.88 36.20
CA ASN A 434 86.04 44.33 36.20
C ASN A 434 86.71 44.83 37.49
N GLN A 435 86.38 44.25 38.65
CA GLN A 435 86.96 44.66 39.94
C GLN A 435 88.48 44.39 40.02
N SER A 436 88.96 43.31 39.39
CA SER A 436 90.37 42.93 39.41
C SER A 436 91.29 43.89 38.62
N VAL A 437 90.77 44.49 37.54
CA VAL A 437 91.54 45.37 36.66
C VAL A 437 91.80 46.73 37.31
N GLU A 438 90.88 47.21 38.14
CA GLU A 438 90.99 48.51 38.80
C GLU A 438 92.10 48.52 39.88
N TYR A 439 92.31 47.38 40.55
CA TYR A 439 93.39 47.17 41.53
C TYR A 439 94.80 47.40 40.94
N TYR A 440 95.12 46.76 39.81
CA TYR A 440 96.47 46.82 39.23
C TYR A 440 96.85 48.19 38.68
N LYS A 441 95.87 49.01 38.26
CA LYS A 441 96.14 50.36 37.72
C LYS A 441 96.67 51.34 38.77
N ARG A 442 96.17 51.29 40.01
CA ARG A 442 96.58 52.23 41.07
C ARG A 442 97.98 51.93 41.64
N LEU A 443 98.34 50.66 41.78
CA LEU A 443 99.63 50.24 42.34
C LEU A 443 100.83 50.69 41.47
N ASN A 444 100.71 50.58 40.15
CA ASN A 444 101.79 50.93 39.22
C ASN A 444 102.00 52.45 39.04
N ALA A 445 100.95 53.26 39.19
CA ALA A 445 101.01 54.70 38.95
C ALA A 445 101.87 55.47 39.97
N LEU A 446 102.01 54.95 41.20
CA LEU A 446 102.63 55.67 42.33
C LEU A 446 103.99 55.11 42.74
N THR A 447 104.28 53.85 42.46
CA THR A 447 105.49 53.16 42.94
C THR A 447 106.68 53.37 42.00
N VAL A 448 106.44 53.49 40.68
CA VAL A 448 107.50 53.66 39.66
C VAL A 448 108.24 55.01 39.76
N PRO A 449 107.58 56.17 40.00
CA PRO A 449 108.27 57.46 40.06
C PRO A 449 109.22 57.61 41.26
N ILE A 450 108.90 56.99 42.40
CA ILE A 450 109.72 57.06 43.64
C ILE A 450 111.02 56.26 43.48
N LEU A 451 110.95 55.12 42.79
CA LEU A 451 112.10 54.25 42.53
C LEU A 451 113.06 54.83 41.48
N MET A 452 112.55 55.57 40.50
CA MET A 452 113.40 56.15 39.43
C MET A 452 114.15 57.42 39.85
N LYS A 453 113.69 58.16 40.86
CA LYS A 453 114.26 59.47 41.24
C LYS A 453 115.30 59.40 42.36
N SER A 454 115.36 58.31 43.11
CA SER A 454 116.24 58.13 44.28
C SER A 454 117.50 57.28 44.01
N GLN A 455 117.72 56.84 42.76
CA GLN A 455 118.86 56.00 42.36
C GLN A 455 120.08 56.85 41.95
N ASN A 456 121.19 56.71 42.67
CA ASN A 456 122.49 57.29 42.27
C ASN A 456 123.34 56.28 41.48
N SER A 457 124.39 56.74 40.78
CA SER A 457 125.23 55.98 39.84
C SER A 457 125.98 54.75 40.39
N GLN A 458 125.81 54.41 41.68
CA GLN A 458 126.30 53.19 42.32
C GLN A 458 125.17 52.28 42.85
N GLY A 459 123.91 52.53 42.47
CA GLY A 459 122.76 51.66 42.82
C GLY A 459 122.24 51.80 44.24
N ALA A 460 122.77 52.74 45.02
CA ALA A 460 122.33 53.04 46.37
C ALA A 460 121.12 54.00 46.34
N MET A 461 119.96 53.58 46.89
CA MET A 461 118.79 54.43 47.11
C MET A 461 118.74 54.99 48.54
N HIS A 462 119.14 56.25 48.73
CA HIS A 462 119.00 56.92 50.02
C HIS A 462 117.70 57.72 50.07
N MET A 463 116.65 57.17 50.69
CA MET A 463 115.35 57.82 50.75
C MET A 463 115.33 59.00 51.72
N LYS A 464 114.82 60.15 51.27
CA LYS A 464 114.63 61.35 52.11
C LYS A 464 113.36 61.23 52.96
N LYS A 465 113.24 62.07 53.99
CA LYS A 465 112.13 62.01 54.94
C LYS A 465 110.77 62.20 54.24
N GLU A 466 110.69 63.07 53.24
CA GLU A 466 109.47 63.34 52.48
C GLU A 466 109.01 62.14 51.63
N GLU A 467 109.96 61.35 51.13
CA GLU A 467 109.67 60.18 50.29
C GLU A 467 109.07 59.02 51.10
N TRP A 468 109.50 58.89 52.36
CA TRP A 468 108.89 57.94 53.30
C TRP A 468 107.46 58.31 53.68
N ASP A 469 107.15 59.60 53.79
CA ASP A 469 105.80 60.05 54.12
C ASP A 469 104.82 59.75 52.97
N ILE A 470 105.28 59.85 51.71
CA ILE A 470 104.50 59.44 50.53
C ILE A 470 104.23 57.93 50.55
N ILE A 471 105.23 57.10 50.89
CA ILE A 471 105.06 55.65 50.99
C ILE A 471 104.01 55.31 52.05
N ILE A 472 104.08 55.94 53.23
CA ILE A 472 103.12 55.73 54.32
C ILE A 472 101.70 56.16 53.90
N GLN A 473 101.55 57.36 53.34
CA GLN A 473 100.25 57.87 52.91
C GLN A 473 99.64 56.99 51.81
N ASN A 474 100.43 56.54 50.84
CA ASN A 474 99.95 55.66 49.78
C ASN A 474 99.54 54.29 50.33
N THR A 475 100.33 53.73 51.25
CA THR A 475 100.00 52.46 51.89
C THR A 475 98.69 52.58 52.67
N ASN A 476 98.46 53.70 53.37
CA ASN A 476 97.20 53.96 54.07
C ASN A 476 96.02 54.10 53.10
N ALA A 477 96.16 54.85 52.01
CA ALA A 477 95.11 55.02 51.02
C ALA A 477 94.73 53.72 50.30
N CYS A 478 95.72 52.86 50.02
CA CYS A 478 95.50 51.60 49.31
C CYS A 478 95.03 50.46 50.21
N PHE A 479 95.40 50.47 51.50
CA PHE A 479 95.21 49.34 52.41
C PHE A 479 94.49 49.73 53.70
N ASN A 480 93.45 50.55 53.58
CA ASN A 480 92.55 50.95 54.67
C ASN A 480 93.31 51.41 55.92
N ASP A 481 94.05 52.52 55.80
CA ASP A 481 94.82 53.13 56.89
C ASP A 481 95.77 52.13 57.60
N PHE A 482 96.39 51.26 56.80
CA PHE A 482 97.27 50.17 57.21
C PHE A 482 98.27 50.54 58.32
N THR A 483 99.01 51.63 58.19
CA THR A 483 100.02 52.04 59.18
C THR A 483 99.39 52.45 60.50
N LEU A 484 98.25 53.16 60.47
CA LEU A 484 97.50 53.54 61.67
C LEU A 484 96.95 52.30 62.38
N ARG A 485 96.46 51.31 61.61
CA ARG A 485 96.02 50.02 62.16
C ARG A 485 97.19 49.24 62.75
N LEU A 486 98.35 49.26 62.10
CA LEU A 486 99.54 48.52 62.53
C LEU A 486 100.15 49.13 63.80
N GLU A 487 100.25 50.46 63.88
CA GLU A 487 100.68 51.19 65.09
C GLU A 487 99.75 50.91 66.28
N LYS A 488 98.44 50.87 66.04
CA LYS A 488 97.46 50.59 67.09
C LYS A 488 97.50 49.14 67.58
N ALA A 489 97.69 48.19 66.66
CA ALA A 489 97.75 46.76 67.00
C ALA A 489 99.09 46.37 67.64
N TYR A 490 100.19 47.01 67.24
CA TYR A 490 101.55 46.72 67.70
C TYR A 490 102.28 48.01 68.11
N PRO A 491 101.91 48.62 69.26
CA PRO A 491 102.45 49.91 69.69
C PRO A 491 103.95 49.89 70.05
N GLN A 492 104.55 48.70 70.17
CA GLN A 492 106.00 48.52 70.38
C GLN A 492 106.84 48.70 69.10
N LEU A 493 106.20 48.84 67.93
CA LEU A 493 106.91 49.04 66.67
C LEU A 493 107.43 50.46 66.54
N THR A 494 108.69 50.57 66.14
CA THR A 494 109.31 51.84 65.82
C THR A 494 108.88 52.32 64.44
N LEU A 495 108.96 53.63 64.20
CA LEU A 495 108.63 54.22 62.90
C LEU A 495 109.42 53.58 61.74
N GLU A 496 110.68 53.18 61.98
CA GLU A 496 111.46 52.47 60.96
C GLU A 496 110.92 51.06 60.65
N GLU A 497 110.38 50.36 61.63
CA GLU A 497 109.77 49.05 61.47
C GLU A 497 108.42 49.15 60.76
N ILE A 498 107.66 50.23 61.00
CA ILE A 498 106.42 50.52 60.28
C ILE A 498 106.71 50.87 58.81
N ARG A 499 107.74 51.69 58.57
CA ARG A 499 108.23 51.96 57.21
C ARG A 499 108.65 50.68 56.49
N PHE A 500 109.34 49.79 57.20
CA PHE A 500 109.70 48.48 56.66
C PHE A 500 108.46 47.64 56.32
N ALA A 501 107.46 47.60 57.21
CA ALA A 501 106.19 46.91 56.98
C ALA A 501 105.40 47.47 55.79
N CYS A 502 105.43 48.79 55.55
CA CYS A 502 104.82 49.39 54.37
C CYS A 502 105.44 48.84 53.08
N LEU A 503 106.77 48.74 53.02
CA LEU A 503 107.46 48.18 51.86
C LEU A 503 107.15 46.69 51.66
N LEU A 504 106.96 45.93 52.74
CA LEU A 504 106.49 44.54 52.65
C LEU A 504 105.03 44.45 52.18
N LYS A 505 104.16 45.35 52.65
CA LYS A 505 102.75 45.44 52.24
C LYS A 505 102.62 45.77 50.76
N MET A 506 103.53 46.60 50.24
CA MET A 506 103.65 46.92 48.83
C MET A 506 104.44 45.86 48.02
N GLU A 507 104.78 44.73 48.66
CA GLU A 507 105.46 43.59 48.06
C GLU A 507 106.82 43.90 47.42
N PHE A 508 107.58 44.81 48.02
CA PHE A 508 108.93 45.12 47.53
C PHE A 508 109.83 43.89 47.64
N SER A 509 110.52 43.57 46.54
CA SER A 509 111.43 42.42 46.49
C SER A 509 112.61 42.59 47.45
N LEU A 510 113.19 41.47 47.90
CA LEU A 510 114.36 41.48 48.80
C LEU A 510 115.56 42.25 48.22
N SER A 511 115.72 42.27 46.89
CA SER A 511 116.72 43.11 46.21
C SER A 511 116.47 44.59 46.43
N LEU A 512 115.23 45.03 46.24
CA LEU A 512 114.88 46.44 46.35
C LEU A 512 114.98 46.93 47.81
N LEU A 513 114.54 46.11 48.76
CA LEU A 513 114.72 46.38 50.19
C LEU A 513 116.20 46.47 50.59
N SER A 514 117.06 45.63 50.01
CA SER A 514 118.50 45.64 50.24
C SER A 514 119.15 46.94 49.74
N GLU A 515 118.70 47.45 48.59
CA GLU A 515 119.16 48.72 48.01
C GLU A 515 118.70 49.93 48.83
N ILE A 516 117.45 49.92 49.34
CA ILE A 516 116.88 51.02 50.15
C ILE A 516 117.55 51.14 51.52
N TYR A 517 117.82 50.02 52.19
CA TYR A 517 118.42 50.04 53.54
C TYR A 517 119.95 49.95 53.53
N HIS A 518 120.59 49.85 52.35
CA HIS A 518 122.03 49.68 52.17
C HIS A 518 122.64 48.54 53.00
N ILE A 519 121.91 47.44 53.13
CA ILE A 519 122.36 46.23 53.83
C ILE A 519 122.16 45.01 52.95
N ALA A 520 123.01 43.99 53.13
CA ALA A 520 122.92 42.75 52.36
C ALA A 520 121.53 42.08 52.48
N LYS A 521 121.07 41.40 51.43
CA LYS A 521 119.77 40.68 51.40
C LYS A 521 119.58 39.75 52.61
N GLY A 522 120.64 39.06 53.06
CA GLY A 522 120.60 38.22 54.26
C GLY A 522 120.32 39.00 55.55
N SER A 523 120.75 40.26 55.64
CA SER A 523 120.44 41.16 56.75
C SER A 523 119.00 41.65 56.72
N ILE A 524 118.42 41.86 55.53
CA ILE A 524 116.98 42.14 55.36
C ILE A 524 116.14 40.95 55.84
N SER A 525 116.51 39.72 55.47
CA SER A 525 115.82 38.52 55.95
C SER A 525 115.89 38.37 57.48
N ARG A 526 117.04 38.70 58.11
CA ARG A 526 117.13 38.77 59.58
C ARG A 526 116.27 39.90 60.16
N LYS A 527 116.18 41.06 59.51
CA LYS A 527 115.29 42.16 59.92
C LYS A 527 113.82 41.74 59.86
N LYS A 528 113.39 40.99 58.83
CA LYS A 528 112.05 40.36 58.77
C LYS A 528 111.83 39.37 59.92
N MET A 529 112.78 38.47 60.19
CA MET A 529 112.66 37.51 61.30
C MET A 529 112.53 38.20 62.66
N ARG A 530 113.34 39.22 62.93
CA ARG A 530 113.25 40.00 64.18
C ARG A 530 111.92 40.73 64.31
N LEU A 531 111.40 41.30 63.22
CA LEU A 531 110.10 41.97 63.23
C LEU A 531 108.96 40.96 63.45
N LYS A 532 109.04 39.77 62.82
CA LYS A 532 108.12 38.65 63.02
C LYS A 532 108.07 38.21 64.48
N GLU A 533 109.24 38.02 65.11
CA GLU A 533 109.37 37.65 66.53
C GLU A 533 108.82 38.77 67.45
N LYS A 534 109.11 40.03 67.15
CA LYS A 534 108.62 41.19 67.91
C LYS A 534 107.11 41.39 67.83
N MET A 535 106.49 40.98 66.74
CA MET A 535 105.03 40.95 66.56
C MET A 535 104.40 39.62 66.99
N GLN A 536 105.18 38.65 67.47
CA GLN A 536 104.72 37.33 67.93
C GLN A 536 103.89 36.55 66.88
N ILE A 537 104.29 36.61 65.61
CA ILE A 537 103.61 35.89 64.52
C ILE A 537 104.17 34.47 64.43
N GLU A 538 103.39 33.43 64.77
CA GLU A 538 103.87 32.04 64.76
C GLU A 538 103.47 31.26 63.48
N ASN A 539 102.23 31.42 63.00
CA ASN A 539 101.59 30.50 62.04
C ASN A 539 101.74 30.83 60.55
N MET A 540 102.42 31.92 60.18
CA MET A 540 102.65 32.29 58.78
C MET A 540 103.96 33.08 58.62
N THR A 541 104.35 33.36 57.37
CA THR A 541 105.49 34.23 57.11
C THR A 541 105.12 35.69 57.42
N LEU A 542 106.11 36.54 57.71
CA LEU A 542 105.85 37.96 57.92
C LEU A 542 105.24 38.60 56.66
N ASP A 543 105.67 38.17 55.46
CA ASP A 543 105.16 38.70 54.21
C ASP A 543 103.68 38.35 54.01
N ASP A 544 103.28 37.10 54.27
CA ASP A 544 101.87 36.68 54.15
C ASP A 544 101.00 37.38 55.20
N PHE A 545 101.49 37.49 56.44
CA PHE A 545 100.78 38.21 57.50
C PHE A 545 100.54 39.67 57.11
N ILE A 546 101.60 40.35 56.68
CA ILE A 546 101.51 41.75 56.29
C ILE A 546 100.61 41.91 55.07
N LYS A 547 100.66 41.02 54.07
CA LYS A 547 99.74 41.05 52.92
C LYS A 547 98.27 40.89 53.33
N GLN A 548 97.96 40.07 54.32
CA GLN A 548 96.60 39.83 54.80
C GLN A 548 96.08 40.90 55.78
N PHE A 549 96.96 41.52 56.57
CA PHE A 549 96.62 42.51 57.61
C PHE A 549 96.06 43.82 57.05
#